data_AF-A0A430AVV5-F1
#
_entry.id   AF-A0A430AVV5-F1
#
_cell.length_a   1.000
_cell.length_b   1.000
_cell.length_c   1.000
_cell.angle_alpha   90.00
_cell.angle_beta   90.00
_cell.angle_gamma   90.00
#
_symmetry.space_group_name_H-M   'P 1'
#
loop_
_entity.id
_entity.type
_entity.pdbx_description
1 polymer ?
#
loop_
_entity_poly.entity_id
_entity_poly.type
_entity_poly.pdbx_seq_one_letter_code
_entity_poly.pdbx_strand_id
1 'polypeptide(L)'
;MAIYGMKDASNMILFDKKTGRPAMFINYANATSSEWSAEAVYATKKGTKAIRWDAAREGVLTVETELFSLELLALVMGSDVENGTSGVIQRKPITLDSTRQFNLGEGKNIVGSSVSVVPVDADYVDHIGQPLQNRTSDISKVPAITNNVVVTAIDKSAKITWATSKLADSYDIFRNDEKVGNVEATSFTDSGLDPETEYTYVIKAVNTIGVSAPSAQVKATTAAEGTSTGKPVRATEEDIEKALAVEGKLHDVGEGLATFTFEEGKVIFDKNAFPGEHYAIYFEEMVPGVRKLTIAADKFPGNYGIIADAQIREQETGIDNLVQMHFKNAKPQPNFTLTQSSTEPTSLSITFDLFPDNENILADMKVID
;
A
#
# COMPACT_ATOMS: atom_id res chain seq x y z
N MET A 1 -51.36 17.49 36.68
CA MET A 1 -50.33 16.43 36.62
C MET A 1 -49.52 16.80 35.42
N ALA A 2 -48.30 17.31 35.61
CA ALA A 2 -47.53 17.86 34.50
C ALA A 2 -47.29 16.76 33.45
N ILE A 3 -47.69 17.04 32.20
CA ILE A 3 -47.48 16.17 31.05
C ILE A 3 -46.32 16.77 30.25
N TYR A 4 -45.37 15.93 29.87
CA TYR A 4 -44.15 16.37 29.23
C TYR A 4 -43.93 15.72 27.86
N GLY A 5 -43.33 16.45 26.93
CA GLY A 5 -42.88 15.94 25.63
C GLY A 5 -41.40 16.23 25.40
N MET A 6 -40.65 15.24 24.90
CA MET A 6 -39.26 15.42 24.50
C MET A 6 -39.19 16.22 23.19
N LYS A 7 -38.29 17.20 23.11
CA LYS A 7 -38.22 18.15 21.99
C LYS A 7 -37.12 17.83 20.99
N ASP A 8 -36.07 17.14 21.43
CA ASP A 8 -34.83 16.89 20.69
C ASP A 8 -34.18 15.56 21.09
N ALA A 9 -33.28 15.09 20.21
CA ALA A 9 -32.37 13.99 20.54
C ALA A 9 -31.34 14.47 21.58
N SER A 10 -30.89 13.56 22.44
CA SER A 10 -30.03 13.94 23.56
C SER A 10 -28.58 14.18 23.16
N ASN A 11 -27.98 15.26 23.67
CA ASN A 11 -26.53 15.45 23.67
C ASN A 11 -25.91 14.54 24.73
N MET A 12 -24.88 13.77 24.39
CA MET A 12 -24.33 12.74 25.28
C MET A 12 -22.89 13.02 25.69
N ILE A 13 -22.60 12.90 26.98
CA ILE A 13 -21.24 12.81 27.53
C ILE A 13 -21.00 11.38 28.00
N LEU A 14 -19.99 10.73 27.44
CA LEU A 14 -19.54 9.40 27.86
C LEU A 14 -18.40 9.56 28.86
N PHE A 15 -18.48 8.84 29.99
CA PHE A 15 -17.44 8.78 31.01
C PHE A 15 -16.89 7.37 31.07
N ASP A 16 -15.57 7.20 30.93
CA ASP A 16 -14.95 5.89 31.11
C ASP A 16 -15.10 5.43 32.57
N LYS A 17 -15.68 4.25 32.80
CA LYS A 17 -15.95 3.80 34.18
C LYS A 17 -14.71 3.42 34.97
N LYS A 18 -13.59 3.10 34.32
CA LYS A 18 -12.35 2.74 35.02
C LYS A 18 -11.65 3.99 35.54
N THR A 19 -11.66 5.07 34.77
CA THR A 19 -10.92 6.30 35.05
C THR A 19 -11.79 7.42 35.62
N GLY A 20 -13.11 7.36 35.41
CA GLY A 20 -14.08 8.40 35.79
C GLY A 20 -13.97 9.69 34.97
N ARG A 21 -13.16 9.71 33.90
CA ARG A 21 -12.93 10.91 33.09
C ARG A 21 -13.89 10.95 31.89
N PRO A 22 -14.28 12.15 31.42
CA PRO A 22 -14.97 12.30 30.15
C PRO A 22 -14.14 11.67 29.03
N ALA A 23 -14.73 10.70 28.35
CA ALA A 23 -14.14 10.03 27.19
C ALA A 23 -14.58 10.72 25.89
N MET A 24 -15.84 11.16 25.82
CA MET A 24 -16.40 11.73 24.58
C MET A 24 -17.61 12.63 24.86
N PHE A 25 -17.83 13.61 23.98
CA PHE A 25 -19.08 14.37 23.88
C PHE A 25 -19.66 14.23 22.46
N ILE A 26 -20.95 13.92 22.38
CA ILE A 26 -21.69 13.69 21.14
C ILE A 26 -22.87 14.67 21.13
N ASN A 27 -22.85 15.65 20.23
CA ASN A 27 -23.90 16.67 20.08
C ASN A 27 -24.52 16.69 18.68
N TYR A 28 -24.34 15.60 17.93
CA TYR A 28 -24.72 15.44 16.54
C TYR A 28 -25.56 14.17 16.33
N ALA A 29 -26.17 13.66 17.39
CA ALA A 29 -27.13 12.57 17.29
C ALA A 29 -28.42 13.09 16.64
N ASN A 30 -28.89 12.39 15.61
CA ASN A 30 -30.16 12.70 14.95
C ASN A 30 -31.33 12.07 15.72
N ALA A 31 -31.10 10.90 16.30
CA ALA A 31 -32.06 10.22 17.15
C ALA A 31 -31.37 9.49 18.30
N THR A 32 -32.04 9.47 19.45
CA THR A 32 -31.66 8.69 20.63
C THR A 32 -32.90 7.96 21.14
N SER A 33 -32.85 6.64 21.22
CA SER A 33 -33.94 5.82 21.76
C SER A 33 -33.45 4.99 22.93
N SER A 34 -34.22 4.98 24.02
CA SER A 34 -33.97 4.08 25.15
C SER A 34 -35.15 3.12 25.27
N GLU A 35 -34.86 1.82 25.20
CA GLU A 35 -35.82 0.74 25.37
C GLU A 35 -35.58 0.07 26.74
N TRP A 36 -36.67 -0.24 27.43
CA TRP A 36 -36.65 -0.86 28.74
C TRP A 36 -37.57 -2.07 28.74
N SER A 37 -37.04 -3.26 28.99
CA SER A 37 -37.80 -4.51 28.97
C SER A 37 -37.57 -5.30 30.27
N ALA A 38 -38.53 -6.14 30.65
CA ALA A 38 -38.38 -7.06 31.76
C ALA A 38 -39.25 -8.29 31.49
N GLU A 39 -38.69 -9.48 31.67
CA GLU A 39 -39.44 -10.72 31.56
C GLU A 39 -40.15 -11.08 32.87
N ALA A 40 -41.26 -11.82 32.77
CA ALA A 40 -41.98 -12.31 33.93
C ALA A 40 -42.23 -13.81 33.80
N VAL A 41 -41.80 -14.57 34.81
CA VAL A 41 -42.06 -16.01 34.92
C VAL A 41 -43.28 -16.23 35.79
N TYR A 42 -44.12 -17.18 35.38
CA TYR A 42 -45.37 -17.48 36.08
C TYR A 42 -45.42 -18.92 36.55
N ALA A 43 -45.83 -19.14 37.81
CA ALA A 43 -46.34 -20.44 38.22
C ALA A 43 -47.85 -20.48 37.98
N THR A 44 -48.32 -21.55 37.33
CA THR A 44 -49.73 -21.75 37.03
C THR A 44 -50.36 -22.80 37.94
N LYS A 45 -51.59 -22.56 38.40
CA LYS A 45 -52.42 -23.55 39.09
C LYS A 45 -53.65 -23.82 38.24
N LYS A 46 -53.85 -25.08 37.83
CA LYS A 46 -54.95 -25.50 36.93
C LYS A 46 -55.04 -24.62 35.65
N GLY A 47 -53.90 -24.35 35.02
CA GLY A 47 -53.83 -23.57 33.77
C GLY A 47 -53.99 -22.06 33.93
N THR A 48 -54.29 -21.55 35.13
CA THR A 48 -54.37 -20.12 35.41
C THR A 48 -53.10 -19.64 36.11
N LYS A 49 -52.54 -18.50 35.69
CA LYS A 49 -51.39 -17.85 36.34
C LYS A 49 -51.73 -17.53 37.80
N ALA A 50 -50.95 -18.06 38.73
CA ALA A 50 -51.23 -17.97 40.17
C ALA A 50 -50.15 -17.17 40.92
N ILE A 51 -48.89 -17.25 40.47
CA ILE A 51 -47.77 -16.48 41.03
C ILE A 51 -46.95 -15.93 39.86
N ARG A 52 -46.44 -14.71 40.00
CA ARG A 52 -45.57 -14.03 39.05
C ARG A 52 -44.26 -13.67 39.76
N TRP A 53 -43.14 -13.92 39.09
CA TRP A 53 -41.84 -13.35 39.42
C TRP A 53 -41.38 -12.49 38.25
N ASP A 54 -40.92 -11.28 38.56
CA ASP A 54 -40.36 -10.37 37.58
C ASP A 54 -38.83 -10.53 37.58
N ALA A 55 -38.27 -10.70 36.39
CA ALA A 55 -36.83 -10.61 36.19
C ALA A 55 -36.35 -9.17 36.36
N ALA A 56 -35.03 -9.00 36.48
CA ALA A 56 -34.43 -7.67 36.43
C ALA A 56 -34.79 -6.98 35.11
N ARG A 57 -34.95 -5.66 35.16
CA ARG A 57 -35.15 -4.86 33.97
C ARG A 57 -33.84 -4.81 33.19
N GLU A 58 -33.93 -4.96 31.87
CA GLU A 58 -32.84 -4.74 30.94
C GLU A 58 -33.10 -3.44 30.16
N GLY A 59 -32.04 -2.81 29.68
CA GLY A 59 -32.15 -1.58 28.93
C GLY A 59 -31.22 -1.58 27.72
N VAL A 60 -31.68 -0.96 26.64
CA VAL A 60 -30.89 -0.73 25.43
C VAL A 60 -30.98 0.75 25.08
N LEU A 61 -29.84 1.39 24.87
CA LEU A 61 -29.76 2.75 24.33
C LEU A 61 -29.23 2.68 22.90
N THR A 62 -30.00 3.16 21.94
CA THR A 62 -29.58 3.28 20.54
C THR A 62 -29.34 4.75 20.20
N VAL A 63 -28.21 5.02 19.56
CA VAL A 63 -27.80 6.34 19.10
C VAL A 63 -27.59 6.28 17.59
N GLU A 64 -28.28 7.15 16.86
CA GLU A 64 -28.17 7.25 15.40
C GLU A 64 -27.54 8.58 15.00
N THR A 65 -26.49 8.51 14.19
CA THR A 65 -25.76 9.69 13.71
C THR A 65 -25.46 9.59 12.21
N GLU A 66 -25.52 10.72 11.52
CA GLU A 66 -25.04 10.83 10.12
C GLU A 66 -23.59 11.35 10.05
N LEU A 67 -23.21 12.11 11.07
CA LEU A 67 -21.84 12.57 11.30
C LEU A 67 -21.21 11.71 12.40
N PHE A 68 -19.92 11.43 12.29
CA PHE A 68 -19.17 10.75 13.35
C PHE A 68 -17.71 11.17 13.33
N SER A 69 -17.04 11.02 14.48
CA SER A 69 -15.60 11.19 14.60
C SER A 69 -14.90 9.83 14.61
N LEU A 70 -13.60 9.81 14.31
CA LEU A 70 -12.81 8.56 14.40
C LEU A 70 -12.75 8.03 15.83
N GLU A 71 -12.82 8.94 16.81
CA GLU A 71 -12.87 8.62 18.24
C GLU A 71 -14.17 7.88 18.60
N LEU A 72 -15.31 8.19 17.95
CA LEU A 72 -16.55 7.44 18.15
C LEU A 72 -16.40 5.99 17.69
N LEU A 73 -15.82 5.79 16.51
CA LEU A 73 -15.56 4.44 15.98
C LEU A 73 -14.54 3.69 16.84
N ALA A 74 -13.45 4.35 17.23
CA ALA A 74 -12.44 3.80 18.13
C ALA A 74 -13.04 3.33 19.45
N LEU A 75 -13.94 4.13 20.04
CA LEU A 75 -14.65 3.80 21.26
C LEU A 75 -15.51 2.54 21.11
N VAL A 76 -16.32 2.45 20.06
CA VAL A 76 -17.18 1.28 19.80
C VAL A 76 -16.34 0.02 19.56
N MET A 77 -15.17 0.17 18.95
CA MET A 77 -14.27 -0.93 18.61
C MET A 77 -13.30 -1.31 19.73
N GLY A 78 -13.23 -0.52 20.82
CA GLY A 78 -12.25 -0.70 21.88
C GLY A 78 -10.80 -0.53 21.40
N SER A 79 -10.58 0.32 20.39
CA SER A 79 -9.26 0.65 19.87
C SER A 79 -8.94 2.14 20.07
N ASP A 80 -7.68 2.51 19.78
CA ASP A 80 -7.22 3.89 19.85
C ASP A 80 -6.98 4.43 18.43
N VAL A 81 -7.09 5.75 18.27
CA VAL A 81 -6.66 6.44 17.04
C VAL A 81 -5.17 6.75 17.16
N GLU A 82 -4.37 6.15 16.28
CA GLU A 82 -2.92 6.33 16.25
C GLU A 82 -2.54 7.48 15.33
N ASN A 83 -1.55 8.28 15.73
CA ASN A 83 -0.95 9.32 14.89
C ASN A 83 0.47 8.91 14.53
N GLY A 84 0.83 8.95 13.26
CA GLY A 84 2.19 8.60 12.85
C GLY A 84 2.43 8.70 11.35
N THR A 85 3.50 8.06 10.90
CA THR A 85 3.78 7.87 9.48
C THR A 85 3.15 6.56 9.03
N SER A 86 2.39 6.60 7.94
CA SER A 86 1.77 5.40 7.37
C SER A 86 1.82 5.40 5.85
N GLY A 87 1.84 4.20 5.28
CA GLY A 87 1.76 4.01 3.84
C GLY A 87 0.36 4.34 3.34
N VAL A 88 0.27 5.28 2.41
CA VAL A 88 -0.98 5.67 1.74
C VAL A 88 -0.87 5.30 0.27
N ILE A 89 -1.75 4.40 -0.16
CA ILE A 89 -1.86 4.02 -1.56
C ILE A 89 -2.56 5.15 -2.31
N GLN A 90 -1.93 5.62 -3.38
CA GLN A 90 -2.44 6.65 -4.25
C GLN A 90 -2.58 6.13 -5.67
N ARG A 91 -3.53 6.73 -6.39
CA ARG A 91 -3.74 6.52 -7.82
C ARG A 91 -3.54 7.85 -8.54
N LYS A 92 -2.67 7.85 -9.55
CA LYS A 92 -2.44 9.00 -10.42
C LYS A 92 -2.71 8.64 -11.88
N PRO A 93 -3.84 9.10 -12.46
CA PRO A 93 -4.06 8.99 -13.89
C PRO A 93 -3.18 9.99 -14.64
N ILE A 94 -2.62 9.57 -15.77
CA ILE A 94 -1.74 10.37 -16.62
C ILE A 94 -2.05 10.12 -18.10
N THR A 95 -1.78 11.12 -18.92
CA THR A 95 -1.55 10.94 -20.36
C THR A 95 -0.05 11.05 -20.60
N LEU A 96 0.52 10.07 -21.29
CA LEU A 96 1.95 10.06 -21.57
C LEU A 96 2.31 11.19 -22.53
N ASP A 97 3.29 12.02 -22.17
CA ASP A 97 3.78 13.08 -23.04
C ASP A 97 4.96 12.59 -23.91
N SER A 98 5.53 13.51 -24.71
CA SER A 98 6.69 13.19 -25.56
C SER A 98 7.97 12.89 -24.79
N THR A 99 8.04 13.24 -23.50
CA THR A 99 9.22 12.97 -22.65
C THR A 99 9.26 11.52 -22.18
N ARG A 100 8.10 10.83 -22.19
CA ARG A 100 7.92 9.47 -21.67
C ARG A 100 8.29 9.33 -20.20
N GLN A 101 8.16 10.41 -19.44
CA GLN A 101 8.51 10.44 -18.03
C GLN A 101 7.38 11.09 -17.24
N PHE A 102 7.18 10.61 -16.02
CA PHE A 102 6.24 11.21 -15.09
C PHE A 102 6.84 11.27 -13.69
N ASN A 103 6.90 12.47 -13.11
CA ASN A 103 7.36 12.66 -11.74
C ASN A 103 6.17 12.48 -10.77
N LEU A 104 6.26 11.50 -9.87
CA LEU A 104 5.21 11.25 -8.87
C LEU A 104 5.15 12.32 -7.77
N GLY A 105 6.21 13.14 -7.65
CA GLY A 105 6.26 14.35 -6.83
C GLY A 105 7.62 14.51 -6.15
N GLU A 106 8.15 15.73 -6.20
CA GLU A 106 9.40 16.07 -5.50
C GLU A 106 9.22 15.99 -3.98
N GLY A 107 10.20 15.40 -3.28
CA GLY A 107 10.21 15.29 -1.82
C GLY A 107 9.25 14.24 -1.25
N LYS A 108 8.53 13.49 -2.10
CA LYS A 108 7.68 12.38 -1.65
C LYS A 108 8.51 11.14 -1.32
N ASN A 109 8.17 10.49 -0.22
CA ASN A 109 8.79 9.23 0.18
C ASN A 109 8.02 8.04 -0.43
N ILE A 110 8.27 7.78 -1.71
CA ILE A 110 7.60 6.72 -2.46
C ILE A 110 8.27 5.37 -2.20
N VAL A 111 7.48 4.34 -1.91
CA VAL A 111 7.96 2.96 -1.81
C VAL A 111 8.13 2.41 -3.23
N GLY A 112 9.36 2.44 -3.77
CA GLY A 112 9.61 2.11 -5.19
C GLY A 112 9.12 0.74 -5.65
N SER A 113 9.12 -0.27 -4.77
CA SER A 113 8.59 -1.61 -5.08
C SER A 113 7.07 -1.67 -5.21
N SER A 114 6.34 -0.66 -4.73
CA SER A 114 4.88 -0.58 -4.83
C SER A 114 4.39 0.02 -6.15
N VAL A 115 5.28 0.63 -6.94
CA VAL A 115 4.91 1.35 -8.15
C VAL A 115 4.44 0.36 -9.21
N SER A 116 3.20 0.52 -9.64
CA SER A 116 2.56 -0.25 -10.70
C SER A 116 1.92 0.68 -11.71
N VAL A 117 2.10 0.39 -13.00
CA VAL A 117 1.58 1.19 -14.10
C VAL A 117 0.63 0.32 -14.91
N VAL A 118 -0.61 0.78 -15.08
CA VAL A 118 -1.64 0.03 -15.80
C VAL A 118 -2.20 0.89 -16.93
N PRO A 119 -2.26 0.39 -18.17
CA PRO A 119 -2.97 1.08 -19.25
C PRO A 119 -4.44 1.29 -18.89
N VAL A 120 -4.99 2.46 -19.21
CA VAL A 120 -6.41 2.77 -18.98
C VAL A 120 -7.05 3.39 -20.22
N ASP A 121 -8.38 3.33 -20.31
CA ASP A 121 -9.11 4.06 -21.35
C ASP A 121 -9.02 5.59 -21.13
N ALA A 122 -9.45 6.37 -22.13
CA ALA A 122 -9.37 7.84 -22.12
C ALA A 122 -10.20 8.51 -21.02
N ASP A 123 -11.12 7.79 -20.40
CA ASP A 123 -11.86 8.22 -19.21
C ASP A 123 -11.08 8.07 -17.90
N TYR A 124 -9.92 7.39 -17.96
CA TYR A 124 -9.08 7.02 -16.83
C TYR A 124 -9.81 6.21 -15.77
N VAL A 125 -10.78 5.38 -16.14
CA VAL A 125 -11.50 4.51 -15.21
C VAL A 125 -11.13 3.06 -15.49
N ASP A 126 -11.40 2.59 -16.70
CA ASP A 126 -11.27 1.18 -17.04
C ASP A 126 -9.82 0.80 -17.36
N HIS A 127 -9.38 -0.36 -16.85
CA HIS A 127 -8.07 -0.92 -17.15
C HIS A 127 -8.12 -1.64 -18.50
N ILE A 128 -7.22 -1.27 -19.41
CA ILE A 128 -7.11 -1.89 -20.74
C ILE A 128 -5.89 -2.81 -20.79
N GLY A 129 -6.04 -4.00 -20.20
CA GLY A 129 -5.02 -5.04 -20.23
C GLY A 129 -4.25 -5.21 -18.91
N GLN A 130 -3.05 -5.77 -19.00
CA GLN A 130 -2.24 -6.11 -17.85
C GLN A 130 -1.33 -4.94 -17.43
N PRO A 131 -0.92 -4.88 -16.15
CA PRO A 131 0.12 -3.95 -15.71
C PRO A 131 1.40 -4.09 -16.53
N LEU A 132 2.05 -2.97 -16.82
CA LEU A 132 3.35 -2.94 -17.48
C LEU A 132 4.41 -3.61 -16.60
N GLN A 133 5.42 -4.23 -17.21
CA GLN A 133 6.53 -4.80 -16.45
C GLN A 133 7.43 -3.71 -15.89
N ASN A 134 7.71 -3.79 -14.58
CA ASN A 134 8.63 -2.90 -13.87
C ASN A 134 10.07 -3.42 -13.98
N ARG A 135 10.89 -2.69 -14.73
CA ARG A 135 12.26 -3.10 -15.10
C ARG A 135 13.33 -2.62 -14.12
N THR A 136 12.94 -1.82 -13.12
CA THR A 136 13.84 -1.21 -12.11
C THR A 136 14.66 -2.25 -11.36
N SER A 137 14.04 -3.37 -10.96
CA SER A 137 14.76 -4.39 -10.19
C SER A 137 15.56 -5.35 -11.06
N ASP A 138 15.23 -5.44 -12.35
CA ASP A 138 15.85 -6.40 -13.25
C ASP A 138 17.21 -5.93 -13.74
N ILE A 139 17.44 -4.62 -13.85
CA ILE A 139 18.75 -4.09 -14.25
C ILE A 139 19.86 -4.55 -13.28
N SER A 140 19.53 -4.69 -11.99
CA SER A 140 20.47 -5.19 -10.97
C SER A 140 20.82 -6.68 -11.11
N LYS A 141 20.06 -7.42 -11.93
CA LYS A 141 20.25 -8.86 -12.20
C LYS A 141 20.93 -9.12 -13.54
N VAL A 142 21.25 -8.07 -14.31
CA VAL A 142 22.08 -8.18 -15.52
C VAL A 142 23.51 -8.54 -15.13
N PRO A 143 24.23 -9.36 -15.91
CA PRO A 143 25.61 -9.70 -15.61
C PRO A 143 26.51 -8.47 -15.55
N ALA A 144 27.51 -8.50 -14.67
CA ALA A 144 28.50 -7.43 -14.59
C ALA A 144 29.37 -7.39 -15.85
N ILE A 145 30.01 -6.25 -16.11
CA ILE A 145 31.00 -6.14 -17.18
C ILE A 145 32.15 -7.14 -16.97
N THR A 146 32.59 -7.79 -18.04
CA THR A 146 33.72 -8.71 -18.03
C THR A 146 35.04 -7.94 -17.98
N ASN A 147 35.92 -8.29 -17.03
CA ASN A 147 37.22 -7.65 -16.83
C ASN A 147 38.39 -8.60 -17.13
N ASN A 148 39.61 -8.07 -17.11
CA ASN A 148 40.86 -8.84 -17.33
C ASN A 148 40.87 -9.62 -18.65
N VAL A 149 40.35 -9.02 -19.71
CA VAL A 149 40.45 -9.58 -21.06
C VAL A 149 41.92 -9.59 -21.49
N VAL A 150 42.40 -10.77 -21.88
CA VAL A 150 43.74 -10.99 -22.41
C VAL A 150 43.62 -11.71 -23.74
N VAL A 151 44.27 -11.18 -24.77
CA VAL A 151 44.32 -11.78 -26.10
C VAL A 151 45.75 -12.20 -26.40
N THR A 152 45.97 -13.46 -26.74
CA THR A 152 47.28 -13.98 -27.19
C THR A 152 47.13 -14.49 -28.62
N ALA A 153 47.57 -13.69 -29.58
CA ALA A 153 47.50 -14.03 -31.00
C ALA A 153 48.77 -14.73 -31.49
N ILE A 154 48.61 -15.77 -32.31
CA ILE A 154 49.67 -16.42 -33.08
C ILE A 154 49.46 -16.11 -34.58
N ASP A 155 49.96 -16.93 -35.50
CA ASP A 155 49.85 -16.68 -36.94
C ASP A 155 48.41 -16.70 -37.48
N LYS A 156 47.62 -17.74 -37.15
CA LYS A 156 46.27 -17.98 -37.71
C LYS A 156 45.18 -18.17 -36.66
N SER A 157 45.49 -17.89 -35.39
CA SER A 157 44.50 -17.95 -34.31
C SER A 157 44.84 -16.99 -33.17
N ALA A 158 43.82 -16.66 -32.37
CA ALA A 158 43.98 -15.91 -31.14
C ALA A 158 43.27 -16.64 -30.00
N LYS A 159 43.97 -16.76 -28.86
CA LYS A 159 43.37 -17.24 -27.61
C LYS A 159 42.97 -16.05 -26.75
N ILE A 160 41.68 -15.95 -26.45
CA ILE A 160 41.09 -14.90 -25.62
C ILE A 160 40.72 -15.53 -24.27
N THR A 161 41.11 -14.89 -23.18
CA THR A 161 40.76 -15.29 -21.81
C THR A 161 40.29 -14.08 -21.01
N TRP A 162 39.36 -14.28 -20.08
CA TRP A 162 38.82 -13.20 -19.24
C TRP A 162 38.50 -13.70 -17.83
N ALA A 163 38.21 -12.78 -16.91
CA ALA A 163 37.71 -13.13 -15.59
C ALA A 163 36.21 -13.44 -15.62
N THR A 164 35.77 -14.39 -14.77
CA THR A 164 34.34 -14.69 -14.60
C THR A 164 33.55 -13.45 -14.22
N SER A 165 32.44 -13.22 -14.90
CA SER A 165 31.48 -12.17 -14.55
C SER A 165 30.39 -12.70 -13.60
N LYS A 166 29.97 -11.87 -12.64
CA LYS A 166 28.89 -12.19 -11.71
C LYS A 166 27.55 -12.26 -12.46
N LEU A 167 26.74 -13.27 -12.15
CA LEU A 167 25.42 -13.54 -12.77
C LEU A 167 25.46 -13.93 -14.25
N ALA A 168 26.63 -14.19 -14.84
CA ALA A 168 26.77 -14.61 -16.22
C ALA A 168 26.52 -16.12 -16.38
N ASP A 169 25.67 -16.47 -17.36
CA ASP A 169 25.46 -17.87 -17.78
C ASP A 169 26.34 -18.20 -19.01
N SER A 170 26.60 -17.22 -19.87
CA SER A 170 27.48 -17.36 -21.05
C SER A 170 28.17 -16.04 -21.43
N TYR A 171 29.02 -16.08 -22.45
CA TYR A 171 29.79 -14.95 -22.96
C TYR A 171 29.71 -14.90 -24.49
N ASP A 172 29.30 -13.74 -25.01
CA ASP A 172 29.38 -13.42 -26.43
C ASP A 172 30.73 -12.77 -26.76
N ILE A 173 31.43 -13.31 -27.75
CA ILE A 173 32.73 -12.82 -28.20
C ILE A 173 32.55 -12.15 -29.55
N PHE A 174 33.02 -10.91 -29.64
CA PHE A 174 32.99 -10.09 -30.84
C PHE A 174 34.42 -9.87 -31.35
N ARG A 175 34.61 -10.07 -32.65
CA ARG A 175 35.81 -9.70 -33.41
C ARG A 175 35.44 -8.61 -34.41
N ASN A 176 36.09 -7.45 -34.35
CA ASN A 176 35.80 -6.32 -35.23
C ASN A 176 34.29 -6.03 -35.31
N ASP A 177 33.64 -5.97 -34.14
CA ASP A 177 32.18 -5.76 -33.96
C ASP A 177 31.25 -6.88 -34.45
N GLU A 178 31.78 -7.94 -35.07
CA GLU A 178 31.01 -9.13 -35.44
C GLU A 178 31.09 -10.23 -34.38
N LYS A 179 29.94 -10.81 -34.03
CA LYS A 179 29.89 -11.94 -33.08
C LYS A 179 30.50 -13.18 -33.72
N VAL A 180 31.60 -13.67 -33.15
CA VAL A 180 32.33 -14.86 -33.62
C VAL A 180 32.12 -16.09 -32.74
N GLY A 181 31.55 -15.92 -31.55
CA GLY A 181 31.27 -17.05 -30.66
C GLY A 181 30.33 -16.72 -29.50
N ASN A 182 29.78 -17.78 -28.91
CA ASN A 182 29.15 -17.77 -27.59
C ASN A 182 29.65 -19.00 -26.82
N VAL A 183 30.14 -18.83 -25.60
CA VAL A 183 30.66 -19.92 -24.76
C VAL A 183 30.28 -19.73 -23.29
N GLU A 184 30.15 -20.82 -22.56
CA GLU A 184 29.96 -20.80 -21.09
C GLU A 184 31.30 -20.68 -20.33
N ALA A 185 32.40 -21.09 -20.97
CA ALA A 185 33.74 -21.02 -20.40
C ALA A 185 34.31 -19.60 -20.44
N THR A 186 35.32 -19.31 -19.63
CA THR A 186 36.03 -18.02 -19.60
C THR A 186 37.21 -17.93 -20.58
N SER A 187 37.14 -18.70 -21.66
CA SER A 187 38.14 -18.68 -22.72
C SER A 187 37.55 -19.07 -24.06
N PHE A 188 38.05 -18.46 -25.13
CA PHE A 188 37.67 -18.74 -26.51
C PHE A 188 38.92 -18.73 -27.40
N THR A 189 38.98 -19.63 -28.39
CA THR A 189 40.05 -19.63 -29.39
C THR A 189 39.44 -19.31 -30.74
N ASP A 190 39.77 -18.14 -31.25
CA ASP A 190 39.37 -17.70 -32.57
C ASP A 190 40.39 -18.20 -33.60
N SER A 191 39.94 -18.91 -34.64
CA SER A 191 40.80 -19.60 -35.60
C SER A 191 40.48 -19.16 -37.03
N GLY A 192 41.42 -19.38 -37.95
CA GLY A 192 41.26 -19.00 -39.36
C GLY A 192 41.48 -17.50 -39.58
N LEU A 193 42.37 -16.90 -38.79
CA LEU A 193 42.79 -15.51 -38.95
C LEU A 193 43.88 -15.39 -40.01
N ASP A 194 43.94 -14.24 -40.68
CA ASP A 194 45.06 -13.88 -41.53
C ASP A 194 46.28 -13.46 -40.68
N PRO A 195 47.51 -13.89 -41.04
CA PRO A 195 48.75 -13.42 -40.42
C PRO A 195 48.93 -11.90 -40.53
N GLU A 196 49.72 -11.32 -39.63
CA GLU A 196 50.09 -9.89 -39.61
C GLU A 196 48.90 -8.91 -39.70
N THR A 197 47.74 -9.30 -39.18
CA THR A 197 46.49 -8.56 -39.25
C THR A 197 46.02 -8.16 -37.85
N GLU A 198 45.59 -6.91 -37.69
CA GLU A 198 45.04 -6.41 -36.42
C GLU A 198 43.57 -6.81 -36.28
N TYR A 199 43.24 -7.39 -35.12
CA TYR A 199 41.88 -7.71 -34.72
C TYR A 199 41.55 -7.06 -33.39
N THR A 200 40.30 -6.62 -33.28
CA THR A 200 39.71 -6.08 -32.07
C THR A 200 38.82 -7.12 -31.43
N TYR A 201 38.98 -7.37 -30.13
CA TYR A 201 38.13 -8.26 -29.36
C TYR A 201 37.38 -7.54 -28.23
N VAL A 202 36.09 -7.87 -28.10
CA VAL A 202 35.18 -7.43 -27.04
C VAL A 202 34.35 -8.60 -26.55
N ILE A 203 34.14 -8.72 -25.24
CA ILE A 203 33.33 -9.76 -24.62
C ILE A 203 32.13 -9.12 -23.92
N LYS A 204 30.95 -9.73 -24.06
CA LYS A 204 29.75 -9.40 -23.29
C LYS A 204 29.29 -10.62 -22.51
N ALA A 205 29.08 -10.48 -21.21
CA ALA A 205 28.46 -11.52 -20.40
C ALA A 205 26.95 -11.52 -20.61
N VAL A 206 26.33 -12.70 -20.63
CA VAL A 206 24.91 -12.88 -20.96
C VAL A 206 24.25 -13.81 -19.93
N ASN A 207 23.02 -13.49 -19.54
CA ASN A 207 22.13 -14.39 -18.81
C ASN A 207 20.70 -14.25 -19.32
N THR A 208 19.75 -14.93 -18.69
CA THR A 208 18.33 -14.86 -19.09
C THR A 208 17.68 -13.48 -18.94
N ILE A 209 18.23 -12.59 -18.10
CA ILE A 209 17.69 -11.26 -17.83
C ILE A 209 18.25 -10.21 -18.78
N GLY A 210 19.54 -10.32 -19.15
CA GLY A 210 20.19 -9.34 -20.02
C GLY A 210 21.64 -9.64 -20.36
N VAL A 211 22.24 -8.65 -21.00
CA VAL A 211 23.61 -8.62 -21.49
C VAL A 211 24.37 -7.52 -20.77
N SER A 212 25.59 -7.81 -20.32
CA SER A 212 26.47 -6.82 -19.70
C SER A 212 26.84 -5.69 -20.67
N ALA A 213 27.40 -4.62 -20.13
CA ALA A 213 28.19 -3.69 -20.93
C ALA A 213 29.32 -4.44 -21.67
N PRO A 214 29.76 -3.96 -22.85
CA PRO A 214 30.93 -4.51 -23.53
C PRO A 214 32.17 -4.38 -22.65
N SER A 215 33.03 -5.39 -22.62
CA SER A 215 34.35 -5.30 -22.00
C SER A 215 35.19 -4.20 -22.66
N ALA A 216 36.26 -3.79 -21.97
CA ALA A 216 37.31 -2.99 -22.57
C ALA A 216 37.82 -3.65 -23.87
N GLN A 217 38.01 -2.84 -24.90
CA GLN A 217 38.46 -3.30 -26.20
C GLN A 217 39.92 -3.76 -26.12
N VAL A 218 40.24 -4.94 -26.67
CA VAL A 218 41.63 -5.42 -26.78
C VAL A 218 41.98 -5.56 -28.25
N LYS A 219 42.99 -4.79 -28.68
CA LYS A 219 43.55 -4.87 -30.04
C LYS A 219 44.76 -5.79 -30.03
N ALA A 220 44.77 -6.80 -30.88
CA ALA A 220 45.90 -7.73 -31.03
C ALA A 220 46.19 -7.96 -32.51
N THR A 221 47.48 -7.94 -32.87
CA THR A 221 47.95 -8.25 -34.22
C THR A 221 48.43 -9.69 -34.26
N THR A 222 47.95 -10.49 -35.22
CA THR A 222 48.47 -11.84 -35.48
C THR A 222 49.95 -11.77 -35.88
N ALA A 223 50.69 -12.82 -35.55
CA ALA A 223 52.11 -12.89 -35.88
C ALA A 223 52.32 -13.25 -37.37
N ALA A 224 53.57 -13.18 -37.82
CA ALA A 224 53.95 -13.65 -39.15
C ALA A 224 53.65 -15.15 -39.32
N GLU A 225 53.37 -15.56 -40.55
CA GLU A 225 52.98 -16.94 -40.87
C GLU A 225 54.00 -17.96 -40.33
N GLY A 226 53.50 -19.04 -39.70
CA GLY A 226 54.33 -20.08 -39.09
C GLY A 226 54.78 -19.79 -37.66
N THR A 227 54.43 -18.63 -37.10
CA THR A 227 54.72 -18.30 -35.70
C THR A 227 53.74 -19.02 -34.76
N SER A 228 54.27 -19.86 -33.85
CA SER A 228 53.48 -20.64 -32.89
C SER A 228 53.43 -20.03 -31.49
N THR A 229 54.08 -18.89 -31.25
CA THR A 229 54.12 -18.21 -29.96
C THR A 229 53.63 -16.77 -30.06
N GLY A 230 52.68 -16.41 -29.19
CA GLY A 230 52.06 -15.09 -29.15
C GLY A 230 52.41 -14.34 -27.86
N LYS A 231 52.36 -13.00 -27.92
CA LYS A 231 52.45 -12.16 -26.71
C LYS A 231 51.04 -11.85 -26.19
N PRO A 232 50.81 -11.89 -24.86
CA PRO A 232 49.54 -11.48 -24.30
C PRO A 232 49.37 -9.96 -24.38
N VAL A 233 48.22 -9.52 -24.89
CA VAL A 233 47.80 -8.12 -24.97
C VAL A 233 46.58 -7.90 -24.08
N ARG A 234 46.50 -6.73 -23.47
CA ARG A 234 45.40 -6.28 -22.59
C ARG A 234 44.88 -4.93 -23.09
N ALA A 235 43.68 -4.57 -22.64
CA ALA A 235 43.11 -3.26 -22.92
C ALA A 235 43.96 -2.14 -22.29
N THR A 236 43.92 -0.96 -22.90
CA THR A 236 44.51 0.25 -22.33
C THR A 236 43.65 0.78 -21.18
N GLU A 237 44.21 1.63 -20.32
CA GLU A 237 43.44 2.26 -19.23
C GLU A 237 42.27 3.10 -19.78
N GLU A 238 42.47 3.78 -20.91
CA GLU A 238 41.42 4.57 -21.58
C GLU A 238 40.25 3.69 -22.07
N ASP A 239 40.55 2.53 -22.65
CA ASP A 239 39.52 1.59 -23.11
C ASP A 239 38.76 0.96 -21.95
N ILE A 240 39.43 0.76 -20.81
CA ILE A 240 38.79 0.29 -19.57
C ILE A 240 37.83 1.36 -19.04
N GLU A 241 38.26 2.62 -18.96
CA GLU A 241 37.41 3.71 -18.47
C GLU A 241 36.18 3.90 -19.36
N LYS A 242 36.35 3.89 -20.69
CA LYS A 242 35.23 3.95 -21.64
C LYS A 242 34.25 2.80 -21.47
N ALA A 243 34.74 1.58 -21.23
CA ALA A 243 33.88 0.42 -21.04
C ALA A 243 33.10 0.48 -19.72
N LEU A 244 33.71 1.01 -18.65
CA LEU A 244 33.06 1.21 -17.35
C LEU A 244 31.97 2.29 -17.36
N ALA A 245 32.00 3.21 -18.34
CA ALA A 245 30.98 4.25 -18.51
C ALA A 245 29.69 3.76 -19.19
N VAL A 246 29.67 2.50 -19.66
CA VAL A 246 28.52 1.91 -20.36
C VAL A 246 27.80 0.95 -19.41
N GLU A 247 26.47 1.00 -19.42
CA GLU A 247 25.64 0.07 -18.64
C GLU A 247 25.23 -1.18 -19.44
N GLY A 248 24.88 -2.23 -18.69
CA GLY A 248 24.26 -3.43 -19.26
C GLY A 248 22.88 -3.15 -19.84
N LYS A 249 22.40 -4.06 -20.68
CA LYS A 249 21.09 -3.97 -21.32
C LYS A 249 20.26 -5.18 -20.94
N LEU A 250 19.04 -4.94 -20.52
CA LEU A 250 18.08 -6.01 -20.33
C LEU A 250 17.65 -6.60 -21.68
N HIS A 251 17.36 -7.90 -21.70
CA HIS A 251 16.74 -8.54 -22.86
C HIS A 251 15.33 -7.98 -23.09
N ASP A 252 14.92 -7.90 -24.35
CA ASP A 252 13.58 -7.45 -24.71
C ASP A 252 12.54 -8.43 -24.16
N VAL A 253 11.40 -7.91 -23.69
CA VAL A 253 10.33 -8.69 -23.04
C VAL A 253 9.32 -9.27 -24.04
N GLY A 254 9.57 -9.09 -25.35
CA GLY A 254 8.72 -9.51 -26.45
C GLY A 254 8.33 -8.32 -27.32
N GLU A 255 8.13 -8.55 -28.61
CA GLU A 255 7.87 -7.45 -29.57
C GLU A 255 6.61 -6.65 -29.20
N GLY A 256 6.78 -5.34 -29.02
CA GLY A 256 5.69 -4.37 -28.90
C GLY A 256 5.11 -4.18 -27.50
N LEU A 257 5.60 -4.86 -26.46
CA LEU A 257 5.13 -4.64 -25.10
C LEU A 257 5.82 -3.42 -24.46
N ALA A 258 5.02 -2.50 -23.92
CA ALA A 258 5.51 -1.37 -23.14
C ALA A 258 5.99 -1.79 -21.75
N THR A 259 7.08 -1.18 -21.30
CA THR A 259 7.63 -1.35 -19.96
C THR A 259 7.95 -0.01 -19.30
N PHE A 260 8.23 -0.03 -18.01
CA PHE A 260 8.68 1.16 -17.28
C PHE A 260 9.80 0.85 -16.28
N THR A 261 10.58 1.87 -15.95
CA THR A 261 11.47 1.91 -14.79
C THR A 261 11.01 3.00 -13.82
N PHE A 262 11.44 2.89 -12.56
CA PHE A 262 11.17 3.83 -11.50
C PHE A 262 12.48 4.24 -10.83
N GLU A 263 12.89 5.49 -11.05
CA GLU A 263 14.16 6.03 -10.55
C GLU A 263 13.94 7.44 -10.03
N GLU A 264 14.46 7.73 -8.83
CA GLU A 264 14.41 9.07 -8.23
C GLU A 264 13.01 9.71 -8.20
N GLY A 265 11.96 8.92 -7.95
CA GLY A 265 10.57 9.42 -7.91
C GLY A 265 9.90 9.57 -9.28
N LYS A 266 10.59 9.20 -10.37
CA LYS A 266 10.09 9.28 -11.73
C LYS A 266 9.77 7.90 -12.27
N VAL A 267 8.63 7.79 -12.93
CA VAL A 267 8.28 6.67 -13.80
C VAL A 267 8.75 7.00 -15.19
N ILE A 268 9.58 6.15 -15.77
CA ILE A 268 10.18 6.33 -17.09
C ILE A 268 9.68 5.19 -17.98
N PHE A 269 9.01 5.54 -19.08
CA PHE A 269 8.43 4.59 -20.01
C PHE A 269 9.42 4.29 -21.14
N ASP A 270 9.40 3.06 -21.61
CA ASP A 270 10.21 2.66 -22.76
C ASP A 270 9.68 3.22 -24.09
N LYS A 271 10.36 2.84 -25.17
CA LYS A 271 10.01 3.30 -26.51
C LYS A 271 8.70 2.73 -27.08
N ASN A 272 8.17 1.66 -26.47
CA ASN A 272 6.97 0.97 -26.93
C ASN A 272 5.71 1.62 -26.33
N ALA A 273 5.84 2.42 -25.27
CA ALA A 273 4.79 3.33 -24.82
C ALA A 273 4.73 4.59 -25.71
N PHE A 274 3.56 4.89 -26.26
CA PHE A 274 3.38 6.00 -27.19
C PHE A 274 2.85 7.25 -26.50
N PRO A 275 3.41 8.44 -26.80
CA PRO A 275 2.83 9.70 -26.35
C PRO A 275 1.35 9.81 -26.77
N GLY A 276 0.50 10.21 -25.83
CA GLY A 276 -0.95 10.25 -25.98
C GLY A 276 -1.67 9.05 -25.34
N GLU A 277 -0.97 7.95 -25.02
CA GLU A 277 -1.57 6.83 -24.29
C GLU A 277 -1.86 7.19 -22.83
N HIS A 278 -2.91 6.57 -22.28
CA HIS A 278 -3.39 6.85 -20.93
C HIS A 278 -3.00 5.72 -19.98
N TYR A 279 -2.50 6.09 -18.80
CA TYR A 279 -2.10 5.15 -17.76
C TYR A 279 -2.61 5.59 -16.39
N ALA A 280 -2.84 4.61 -15.52
CA ALA A 280 -3.00 4.82 -14.09
C ALA A 280 -1.76 4.29 -13.36
N ILE A 281 -1.11 5.17 -12.60
CA ILE A 281 0.01 4.80 -11.75
C ILE A 281 -0.50 4.63 -10.33
N TYR A 282 -0.29 3.44 -9.77
CA TYR A 282 -0.57 3.09 -8.39
C TYR A 282 0.75 3.05 -7.62
N PHE A 283 0.80 3.69 -6.46
CA PHE A 283 2.00 3.72 -5.62
C PHE A 283 1.65 3.97 -4.16
N GLU A 284 2.48 3.46 -3.27
CA GLU A 284 2.42 3.73 -1.84
C GLU A 284 3.41 4.84 -1.48
N GLU A 285 2.91 5.87 -0.79
CA GLU A 285 3.71 6.96 -0.23
C GLU A 285 3.71 6.85 1.30
N MET A 286 4.89 6.95 1.92
CA MET A 286 5.02 7.04 3.37
C MET A 286 4.72 8.47 3.83
N VAL A 287 3.48 8.71 4.24
CA VAL A 287 2.98 10.06 4.61
C VAL A 287 3.06 10.25 6.13
N PRO A 288 3.69 11.32 6.63
CA PRO A 288 3.68 11.68 8.05
C PRO A 288 2.36 12.33 8.47
N GLY A 289 1.97 12.20 9.74
CA GLY A 289 0.79 12.84 10.30
C GLY A 289 -0.54 12.16 9.97
N VAL A 290 -0.49 10.88 9.56
CA VAL A 290 -1.68 10.08 9.29
C VAL A 290 -2.34 9.67 10.61
N ARG A 291 -3.65 9.93 10.71
CA ARG A 291 -4.52 9.37 11.75
C ARG A 291 -5.04 8.01 11.30
N LYS A 292 -4.66 6.96 12.00
CA LYS A 292 -5.02 5.58 11.67
C LYS A 292 -5.94 5.01 12.76
N LEU A 293 -7.06 4.45 12.30
CA LEU A 293 -7.94 3.63 13.13
C LEU A 293 -7.80 2.17 12.68
N THR A 294 -7.64 1.25 13.65
CA THR A 294 -7.53 -0.18 13.37
C THR A 294 -8.73 -0.93 13.94
N ILE A 295 -9.36 -1.75 13.10
CA ILE A 295 -10.39 -2.73 13.51
C ILE A 295 -9.69 -4.05 13.81
N ALA A 296 -9.50 -4.35 15.10
CA ALA A 296 -8.89 -5.58 15.55
C ALA A 296 -9.97 -6.58 15.96
N ALA A 297 -9.82 -7.85 15.57
CA ALA A 297 -10.80 -8.91 15.85
C ALA A 297 -10.87 -9.30 17.34
N ASP A 298 -9.84 -8.96 18.12
CA ASP A 298 -9.64 -9.36 19.51
C ASP A 298 -9.72 -8.18 20.51
N LYS A 299 -10.12 -6.99 20.04
CA LYS A 299 -10.37 -5.82 20.89
C LYS A 299 -11.86 -5.57 21.06
N PHE A 300 -12.25 -5.19 22.28
CA PHE A 300 -13.64 -4.97 22.65
C PHE A 300 -13.80 -3.69 23.47
N PRO A 301 -14.93 -2.99 23.33
CA PRO A 301 -15.18 -1.74 24.04
C PRO A 301 -15.26 -1.94 25.56
N GLY A 302 -14.88 -0.88 26.28
CA GLY A 302 -15.04 -0.78 27.73
C GLY A 302 -16.48 -0.47 28.16
N ASN A 303 -16.67 -0.27 29.46
CA ASN A 303 -17.92 0.17 30.04
C ASN A 303 -17.86 1.69 30.30
N TYR A 304 -18.97 2.37 30.03
CA TYR A 304 -19.09 3.82 30.13
C TYR A 304 -20.30 4.21 31.01
N GLY A 305 -20.22 5.35 31.68
CA GLY A 305 -21.40 6.08 32.13
C GLY A 305 -21.83 7.05 31.03
N ILE A 306 -23.14 7.25 30.84
CA ILE A 306 -23.66 8.18 29.83
C ILE A 306 -24.54 9.21 30.52
N ILE A 307 -24.22 10.48 30.33
CA ILE A 307 -25.10 11.59 30.68
C ILE A 307 -25.67 12.13 29.37
N ALA A 308 -26.99 12.16 29.25
CA ALA A 308 -27.73 12.53 28.06
C ALA A 308 -28.66 13.71 28.39
N ASP A 309 -28.36 14.87 27.81
CA ASP A 309 -29.08 16.12 28.03
C ASP A 309 -30.03 16.41 26.87
N ALA A 310 -31.29 16.74 27.16
CA ALA A 310 -32.31 17.11 26.16
C ALA A 310 -33.24 18.20 26.71
N GLN A 311 -34.03 18.81 25.83
CA GLN A 311 -35.10 19.74 26.19
C GLN A 311 -36.43 18.99 26.31
N ILE A 312 -37.14 19.26 27.39
CA ILE A 312 -38.47 18.71 27.64
C ILE A 312 -39.47 19.87 27.81
N ARG A 313 -40.65 19.75 27.20
CA ARG A 313 -41.71 20.77 27.28
C ARG A 313 -42.83 20.31 28.19
N GLU A 314 -43.20 21.14 29.16
CA GLU A 314 -44.43 20.94 29.92
C GLU A 314 -45.65 21.39 29.10
N GLN A 315 -46.66 20.54 28.99
CA GLN A 315 -47.85 20.77 28.18
C GLN A 315 -48.73 21.92 28.72
N GLU A 316 -48.86 22.04 30.04
CA GLU A 316 -49.77 23.01 30.67
C GLU A 316 -49.19 24.43 30.64
N THR A 317 -47.90 24.58 30.90
CA THR A 317 -47.22 25.90 30.97
C THR A 317 -46.57 26.30 29.65
N GLY A 318 -46.26 25.32 28.78
CA GLY A 318 -45.51 25.54 27.54
C GLY A 318 -44.04 25.88 27.74
N ILE A 319 -43.53 25.79 28.99
CA ILE A 319 -42.14 26.10 29.32
C ILE A 319 -41.25 24.91 28.94
N ASP A 320 -40.08 25.24 28.37
CA ASP A 320 -39.04 24.28 28.02
C ASP A 320 -38.04 24.19 29.19
N ASN A 321 -37.89 23.00 29.77
CA ASN A 321 -36.97 22.69 30.85
C ASN A 321 -35.86 21.77 30.35
N LEU A 322 -34.69 21.83 30.98
CA LEU A 322 -33.61 20.89 30.69
C LEU A 322 -33.90 19.56 31.39
N VAL A 323 -33.79 18.45 30.67
CA VAL A 323 -33.82 17.11 31.25
C VAL A 323 -32.49 16.42 31.05
N GLN A 324 -32.00 15.80 32.11
CA GLN A 324 -30.77 15.03 32.11
C GLN A 324 -31.06 13.57 32.48
N MET A 325 -30.73 12.67 31.57
CA MET A 325 -30.75 11.22 31.78
C MET A 325 -29.34 10.73 32.08
N HIS A 326 -29.16 9.97 33.15
CA HIS A 326 -27.86 9.43 33.54
C HIS A 326 -27.90 7.91 33.57
N PHE A 327 -27.39 7.28 32.51
CA PHE A 327 -27.18 5.84 32.41
C PHE A 327 -25.89 5.42 33.12
N LYS A 328 -25.99 4.56 34.13
CA LYS A 328 -24.90 4.30 35.08
C LYS A 328 -23.82 3.36 34.56
N ASN A 329 -24.18 2.46 33.66
CA ASN A 329 -23.29 1.43 33.13
C ASN A 329 -23.78 0.98 31.74
N ALA A 330 -23.23 1.58 30.71
CA ALA A 330 -23.50 1.30 29.32
C ALA A 330 -22.28 0.61 28.69
N LYS A 331 -22.49 -0.49 27.97
CA LYS A 331 -21.44 -1.13 27.17
C LYS A 331 -21.86 -1.12 25.70
N PRO A 332 -21.07 -0.50 24.80
CA PRO A 332 -21.35 -0.60 23.37
C PRO A 332 -21.36 -2.07 22.95
N GLN A 333 -22.34 -2.45 22.14
CA GLN A 333 -22.28 -3.72 21.46
C GLN A 333 -21.13 -3.68 20.44
N PRO A 334 -20.37 -4.79 20.27
CA PRO A 334 -19.17 -4.79 19.43
C PRO A 334 -19.48 -4.79 17.93
N ASN A 335 -20.75 -4.92 17.54
CA ASN A 335 -21.22 -4.79 16.17
C ASN A 335 -21.63 -3.35 15.88
N PHE A 336 -21.18 -2.84 14.74
CA PHE A 336 -21.69 -1.62 14.14
C PHE A 336 -21.82 -1.82 12.63
N THR A 337 -22.68 -1.02 12.00
CA THR A 337 -22.79 -0.98 10.54
C THR A 337 -22.47 0.43 10.08
N LEU A 338 -21.54 0.54 9.12
CA LEU A 338 -21.23 1.78 8.44
C LEU A 338 -21.65 1.64 6.98
N THR A 339 -22.74 2.31 6.60
CA THR A 339 -23.26 2.28 5.23
C THR A 339 -22.86 3.55 4.50
N GLN A 340 -22.21 3.40 3.33
CA GLN A 340 -21.82 4.52 2.47
C GLN A 340 -22.42 4.32 1.08
N SER A 341 -23.01 5.38 0.55
CA SER A 341 -23.66 5.42 -0.75
C SER A 341 -23.29 6.72 -1.46
N SER A 342 -23.38 6.72 -2.79
CA SER A 342 -23.25 7.94 -3.60
C SER A 342 -24.51 8.82 -3.57
N THR A 343 -25.63 8.29 -3.07
CA THR A 343 -26.96 8.93 -3.16
C THR A 343 -27.64 9.16 -1.82
N GLU A 344 -27.23 8.43 -0.78
CA GLU A 344 -27.81 8.49 0.57
C GLU A 344 -26.74 8.93 1.58
N PRO A 345 -27.11 9.71 2.61
CA PRO A 345 -26.17 10.09 3.67
C PRO A 345 -25.66 8.85 4.39
N THR A 346 -24.44 8.95 4.91
CA THR A 346 -23.86 7.88 5.72
C THR A 346 -24.69 7.73 7.00
N SER A 347 -25.04 6.50 7.37
CA SER A 347 -25.73 6.21 8.63
C SER A 347 -24.84 5.38 9.54
N LEU A 348 -24.68 5.82 10.79
CA LEU A 348 -24.05 5.06 11.86
C LEU A 348 -25.07 4.84 12.99
N SER A 349 -25.30 3.58 13.34
CA SER A 349 -26.14 3.19 14.48
C SER A 349 -25.28 2.48 15.51
N ILE A 350 -25.35 2.94 16.76
CA ILE A 350 -24.60 2.41 17.88
C ILE A 350 -25.57 2.00 18.97
N THR A 351 -25.47 0.75 19.39
CA THR A 351 -26.29 0.17 20.45
C THR A 351 -25.46 -0.01 21.71
N PHE A 352 -25.99 0.41 22.84
CA PHE A 352 -25.41 0.20 24.15
C PHE A 352 -26.33 -0.71 24.98
N ASP A 353 -25.76 -1.79 25.50
CA ASP A 353 -26.41 -2.58 26.53
C ASP A 353 -26.27 -1.85 27.88
N LEU A 354 -27.39 -1.67 28.57
CA LEU A 354 -27.47 -0.99 29.86
C LEU A 354 -27.50 -2.02 30.99
N PHE A 355 -26.55 -1.91 31.90
CA PHE A 355 -26.40 -2.77 33.07
C PHE A 355 -26.68 -1.98 34.36
N PRO A 356 -27.14 -2.65 35.43
CA PRO A 356 -27.19 -2.01 36.75
C PRO A 356 -25.78 -1.62 37.22
N ASP A 357 -25.70 -0.57 38.04
CA ASP A 357 -24.53 -0.27 38.85
C ASP A 357 -24.52 -1.06 40.17
N ASN A 358 -23.58 -0.73 41.06
CA ASN A 358 -23.41 -1.41 42.34
C ASN A 358 -24.60 -1.18 43.30
N GLU A 359 -25.46 -0.20 43.03
CA GLU A 359 -26.68 0.10 43.78
C GLU A 359 -27.93 -0.47 43.09
N ASN A 360 -27.76 -1.28 42.04
CA ASN A 360 -28.81 -1.81 41.17
C ASN A 360 -29.59 -0.73 40.38
N ILE A 361 -28.96 0.41 40.09
CA ILE A 361 -29.57 1.51 39.32
C ILE A 361 -29.11 1.42 37.85
N LEU A 362 -30.07 1.43 36.92
CA LEU A 362 -29.81 1.46 35.48
C LEU A 362 -29.65 2.89 34.97
N ALA A 363 -30.62 3.76 35.30
CA ALA A 363 -30.59 5.17 34.92
C ALA A 363 -31.40 6.05 35.88
N ASP A 364 -30.97 7.32 35.99
CA ASP A 364 -31.74 8.40 36.62
C ASP A 364 -32.23 9.39 35.56
N MET A 365 -33.40 10.00 35.76
CA MET A 365 -33.88 11.12 34.96
C MET A 365 -34.15 12.30 35.87
N LYS A 366 -33.56 13.46 35.55
CA LYS A 366 -33.67 14.70 36.35
C LYS A 366 -34.19 15.81 35.45
N VAL A 367 -35.35 16.37 35.79
CA VAL A 367 -35.87 17.59 35.16
C VAL A 367 -35.39 18.77 36.00
N ILE A 368 -34.85 19.79 35.32
CA ILE A 368 -34.29 20.99 35.93
C ILE A 368 -35.21 22.14 35.54
N ASP A 369 -36.02 22.57 36.51
CA ASP A 369 -37.01 23.64 36.40
C ASP A 369 -36.41 25.05 36.52
#